data_AF-A0A2N5CY90-F1
#
_entry.id   AF-A0A2N5CY90-F1
#
_cell.length_a   1.000
_cell.length_b   1.000
_cell.length_c   1.000
_cell.angle_alpha   90.00
_cell.angle_beta   90.00
_cell.angle_gamma   90.00
#
_symmetry.space_group_name_H-M   'P 1'
#
loop_
_entity.id
_entity.type
_entity.pdbx_description
1 polymer ?
#
loop_
_entity_poly.entity_id
_entity_poly.type
_entity_poly.pdbx_seq_one_letter_code
_entity_poly.pdbx_strand_id
1 'polypeptide(L)'
;MSMEVAGEIGIFESQKACAPLRKHLFGARRFLPWLLVLVYMAALLAGSSLADWLVPGTGLLGLLVVAIPAVLLWGKICGRMAPKAWMARGVPMQAMTTYRADETGLTIVWPHYETRLAWAGVSQIAPGHKSWLFIGPVQAFFLPVRFFADPAAETAFLRACFDRLDPAAKTRSKDLAARLG
;
A
#
# COMPACT_ATOMS: atom_id res chain seq x y z
N MET A 1 17.81 -13.21 -20.77
CA MET A 1 17.17 -12.16 -21.59
C MET A 1 16.51 -11.16 -20.64
N SER A 2 16.89 -9.88 -20.69
CA SER A 2 16.30 -8.84 -19.85
C SER A 2 14.99 -8.34 -20.45
N MET A 3 13.94 -8.21 -19.65
CA MET A 3 12.66 -7.63 -20.09
C MET A 3 12.50 -6.24 -19.47
N GLU A 4 11.97 -5.29 -20.24
CA GLU A 4 11.85 -3.90 -19.82
C GLU A 4 10.45 -3.36 -20.15
N VAL A 5 9.86 -2.63 -19.20
CA VAL A 5 8.62 -1.87 -19.40
C VAL A 5 8.74 -0.50 -18.76
N ALA A 6 8.22 0.54 -19.40
CA ALA A 6 8.36 1.91 -18.95
C ALA A 6 7.04 2.68 -19.05
N GLY A 7 6.90 3.69 -18.19
CA GLY A 7 5.79 4.62 -18.25
C GLY A 7 5.81 5.62 -17.11
N GLU A 8 4.83 6.52 -17.10
CA GLU A 8 4.72 7.53 -16.06
C GLU A 8 3.98 7.02 -14.82
N ILE A 9 4.56 7.24 -13.64
CA ILE A 9 3.96 6.94 -12.35
C ILE A 9 3.64 8.23 -11.61
N GLY A 10 2.42 8.32 -11.07
CA GLY A 10 2.07 9.39 -10.14
C GLY A 10 2.65 9.15 -8.74
N ILE A 11 3.22 10.18 -8.09
CA ILE A 11 3.88 10.06 -6.77
C ILE A 11 3.00 9.37 -5.70
N PHE A 12 1.68 9.53 -5.77
CA PHE A 12 0.73 8.97 -4.80
C PHE A 12 -0.01 7.73 -5.30
N GLU A 13 0.38 7.22 -6.46
CA GLU A 13 -0.24 6.01 -7.01
C GLU A 13 0.08 4.77 -6.17
N SER A 14 1.27 4.76 -5.54
CA SER A 14 1.70 3.70 -4.60
C SER A 14 0.67 3.42 -3.49
N GLN A 15 0.07 4.47 -2.94
CA GLN A 15 -0.94 4.36 -1.87
C GLN A 15 -2.20 3.63 -2.36
N LYS A 16 -2.62 3.90 -3.61
CA LYS A 16 -3.78 3.24 -4.22
C LYS A 16 -3.43 1.81 -4.64
N ALA A 17 -2.28 1.63 -5.28
CA ALA A 17 -1.77 0.34 -5.73
C ALA A 17 -1.69 -0.68 -4.59
N CYS A 18 -1.20 -0.24 -3.42
CA CYS A 18 -1.05 -1.08 -2.22
C CYS A 18 -2.32 -1.18 -1.36
N ALA A 19 -3.42 -0.49 -1.68
CA ALA A 19 -4.64 -0.57 -0.87
C ALA A 19 -5.18 -2.01 -0.70
N PRO A 20 -5.16 -2.89 -1.73
CA PRO A 20 -5.54 -4.29 -1.58
C PRO A 20 -4.58 -5.10 -0.69
N LEU A 21 -3.31 -4.70 -0.59
CA LEU A 21 -2.30 -5.43 0.17
C LEU A 21 -2.67 -5.55 1.66
N ARG A 22 -3.24 -4.49 2.25
CA ARG A 22 -3.70 -4.51 3.65
C ARG A 22 -4.80 -5.54 3.88
N LYS A 23 -5.69 -5.74 2.90
CA LYS A 23 -6.73 -6.79 2.95
C LYS A 23 -6.08 -8.17 2.86
N HIS A 24 -5.10 -8.34 1.96
CA HIS A 24 -4.42 -9.61 1.73
C HIS A 24 -3.59 -10.05 2.94
N LEU A 25 -2.78 -9.16 3.53
CA LEU A 25 -1.90 -9.49 4.65
C LEU A 25 -2.64 -9.71 5.98
N PHE A 26 -3.62 -8.86 6.30
CA PHE A 26 -4.23 -8.86 7.64
C PHE A 26 -5.63 -9.48 7.68
N GLY A 27 -6.28 -9.71 6.53
CA GLY A 27 -7.64 -10.27 6.49
C GLY A 27 -8.61 -9.48 7.39
N ALA A 28 -9.32 -10.17 8.28
CA ALA A 28 -10.20 -9.55 9.27
C ALA A 28 -9.45 -8.76 10.35
N ARG A 29 -8.19 -9.11 10.66
CA ARG A 29 -7.38 -8.42 11.68
C ARG A 29 -7.04 -6.97 11.31
N ARG A 30 -7.24 -6.57 10.05
CA ARG A 30 -7.14 -5.16 9.61
C ARG A 30 -8.07 -4.21 10.38
N PHE A 31 -9.12 -4.73 11.01
CA PHE A 31 -10.08 -3.97 11.81
C PHE A 31 -9.70 -3.88 13.29
N LEU A 32 -8.65 -4.60 13.74
CA LEU A 32 -8.23 -4.59 15.13
C LEU A 32 -7.88 -3.20 15.67
N PRO A 33 -7.21 -2.29 14.91
CA PRO A 33 -7.01 -0.92 15.37
C PRO A 33 -8.31 -0.17 15.61
N TRP A 34 -9.34 -0.38 14.78
CA TRP A 34 -10.65 0.24 14.97
C TRP A 34 -11.38 -0.33 16.19
N LEU A 35 -11.25 -1.64 16.44
CA LEU A 35 -11.75 -2.25 17.66
C LEU A 35 -11.07 -1.67 18.90
N LEU A 36 -9.75 -1.48 18.88
CA LEU A 36 -9.01 -0.84 19.97
C LEU A 36 -9.43 0.61 20.21
N VAL A 37 -9.66 1.38 19.14
CA VAL A 37 -10.22 2.74 19.24
C VAL A 37 -11.60 2.69 19.89
N LEU A 38 -12.47 1.77 19.48
CA LEU A 38 -13.80 1.63 20.07
C LEU A 38 -13.74 1.24 21.56
N VAL A 39 -12.86 0.31 21.94
CA VAL A 39 -12.62 -0.07 23.34
C VAL A 39 -12.09 1.12 24.14
N TYR A 40 -11.13 1.87 23.60
CA TYR A 40 -10.58 3.07 24.24
C TYR A 40 -11.67 4.13 24.47
N MET A 41 -12.52 4.36 23.48
CA MET A 41 -13.64 5.29 23.57
C MET A 41 -14.69 4.83 24.58
N ALA A 42 -14.99 3.54 24.64
CA ALA A 42 -15.88 2.96 25.64
C ALA A 42 -15.31 3.08 27.07
N ALA A 43 -14.01 2.86 27.24
CA ALA A 43 -13.33 3.05 28.52
C ALA A 43 -13.33 4.53 28.96
N LEU A 44 -13.10 5.46 28.03
CA LEU A 44 -13.22 6.90 28.28
C LEU A 44 -14.64 7.28 28.73
N LEU A 45 -15.65 6.78 28.02
CA LEU A 45 -17.06 6.98 28.40
C LEU A 45 -17.33 6.44 29.80
N ALA A 46 -16.97 5.19 30.08
CA ALA A 46 -17.20 4.57 31.38
C ALA A 46 -16.49 5.33 32.51
N GLY A 47 -15.23 5.71 32.31
CA GLY A 47 -14.47 6.52 33.27
C GLY A 47 -15.07 7.90 33.48
N SER A 48 -15.59 8.53 32.43
CA SER A 48 -16.27 9.83 32.55
C SER A 48 -17.60 9.74 33.26
N SER A 49 -18.42 8.72 32.98
CA SER A 49 -19.69 8.52 33.67
C SER A 49 -19.47 8.26 35.16
N LEU A 50 -18.39 7.54 35.50
CA LEU A 50 -17.96 7.36 36.89
C LEU A 50 -17.52 8.69 37.53
N ALA A 51 -16.80 9.52 36.80
CA ALA A 51 -16.36 10.84 37.26
C ALA A 51 -17.53 11.83 37.42
N ASP A 52 -18.49 11.84 36.50
CA ASP A 52 -19.71 12.66 36.56
C ASP A 52 -20.61 12.24 37.73
N TRP A 53 -20.59 10.96 38.11
CA TRP A 53 -21.29 10.47 39.30
C TRP A 53 -20.65 11.02 40.60
N LEU A 54 -19.34 11.29 40.59
CA LEU A 54 -18.60 11.85 41.73
C LEU A 54 -18.64 13.39 41.75
N VAL A 55 -18.62 14.04 40.58
CA VAL A 55 -18.66 15.50 40.40
C VAL A 55 -19.51 15.83 39.16
N PRO A 56 -20.78 16.23 39.33
CA PRO A 56 -21.68 16.46 38.20
C PRO A 56 -21.24 17.64 37.31
N GLY A 57 -21.19 17.45 35.99
CA GLY A 57 -21.12 18.55 35.02
C GLY A 57 -20.01 18.47 33.98
N THR A 58 -19.33 17.33 33.82
CA THR A 58 -18.25 17.17 32.83
C THR A 58 -18.80 16.58 31.53
N GLY A 59 -19.05 17.47 30.55
CA GLY A 59 -19.65 17.18 29.24
C GLY A 59 -18.84 16.28 28.30
N LEU A 60 -18.51 15.05 28.72
CA LEU A 60 -17.69 14.12 27.95
C LEU A 60 -18.41 13.59 26.70
N LEU A 61 -19.74 13.42 26.75
CA LEU A 61 -20.55 13.13 25.56
C LEU A 61 -20.40 14.22 24.48
N GLY A 62 -20.35 15.49 24.87
CA GLY A 62 -20.09 16.60 23.95
C GLY A 62 -18.68 16.55 23.35
N LEU A 63 -17.68 16.22 24.16
CA LEU A 63 -16.29 16.07 23.69
C LEU A 63 -16.16 14.97 22.64
N LEU A 64 -16.79 13.80 22.85
CA LEU A 64 -16.68 12.66 21.92
C LEU A 64 -17.44 12.91 20.61
N VAL A 65 -18.60 13.58 20.67
CA VAL A 65 -19.35 14.01 19.48
C VAL A 65 -18.54 14.98 18.62
N VAL A 66 -17.65 15.79 19.21
CA VAL A 66 -16.77 16.71 18.48
C VAL A 66 -15.46 16.03 18.04
N ALA A 67 -14.85 15.21 18.89
CA ALA A 67 -13.54 14.62 18.65
C ALA A 67 -13.56 13.58 17.51
N ILE A 68 -14.59 12.71 17.43
CA ILE A 68 -14.67 11.68 16.38
C ILE A 68 -14.73 12.32 14.98
N PRO A 69 -15.66 13.25 14.68
CA PRO A 69 -15.64 13.96 13.41
C PRO A 69 -14.35 14.71 13.17
N ALA A 70 -13.77 15.37 14.19
CA ALA A 70 -12.52 16.11 14.04
C ALA A 70 -11.35 15.21 13.61
N VAL A 71 -11.20 14.01 14.19
CA VAL A 71 -10.16 13.05 13.80
C VAL A 71 -10.38 12.52 12.39
N LEU A 72 -11.61 12.20 12.02
CA LEU A 72 -11.96 11.75 10.67
C LEU A 72 -11.70 12.84 9.62
N LEU A 73 -12.08 14.08 9.94
CA LEU A 73 -11.84 15.25 9.10
C LEU A 73 -10.34 15.53 8.95
N TRP A 74 -9.58 15.46 10.07
CA TRP A 74 -8.14 15.62 10.09
C TRP A 74 -7.44 14.60 9.19
N GLY A 75 -7.80 13.31 9.29
CA GLY A 75 -7.27 12.27 8.41
C GLY A 75 -7.53 12.56 6.92
N LYS A 76 -8.74 13.03 6.58
CA LYS A 76 -9.11 13.41 5.21
C LYS A 76 -8.33 14.64 4.71
N ILE A 77 -8.10 15.63 5.57
CA ILE A 77 -7.37 16.85 5.23
C ILE A 77 -5.88 16.54 5.07
N CYS A 78 -5.26 15.89 6.06
CA CYS A 78 -3.84 15.54 6.05
C CYS A 78 -3.46 14.67 4.83
N GLY A 79 -4.33 13.72 4.44
CA GLY A 79 -4.13 12.92 3.23
C GLY A 79 -4.04 13.74 1.94
N ARG A 80 -4.64 14.93 1.89
CA ARG A 80 -4.57 15.86 0.75
C ARG A 80 -3.45 16.89 0.87
N MET A 81 -2.94 17.13 2.07
CA MET A 81 -1.87 18.10 2.31
C MET A 81 -0.53 17.59 1.80
N ALA A 82 -0.21 16.31 1.98
CA ALA A 82 1.08 15.76 1.55
C ALA A 82 1.36 15.97 0.04
N PRO A 83 0.45 15.62 -0.90
CA PRO A 83 0.65 15.94 -2.31
C PRO A 83 0.87 17.42 -2.59
N LYS A 84 0.06 18.28 -1.97
CA LYS A 84 0.19 19.74 -2.14
C LYS A 84 1.52 20.28 -1.64
N ALA A 85 1.98 19.79 -0.48
CA ALA A 85 3.26 20.19 0.10
C ALA A 85 4.45 19.76 -0.77
N TRP A 86 4.39 18.56 -1.36
CA TRP A 86 5.41 18.09 -2.29
C TRP A 86 5.42 18.89 -3.59
N MET A 87 4.25 19.19 -4.16
CA MET A 87 4.14 20.07 -5.34
C MET A 87 4.66 21.48 -5.06
N ALA A 88 4.37 22.04 -3.88
CA ALA A 88 4.86 23.36 -3.48
C ALA A 88 6.40 23.41 -3.36
N ARG A 89 7.06 22.25 -3.20
CA ARG A 89 8.52 22.10 -3.22
C ARG A 89 9.08 21.86 -4.63
N GLY A 90 8.24 21.92 -5.67
CA GLY A 90 8.64 21.68 -7.06
C GLY A 90 8.82 20.20 -7.42
N VAL A 91 8.37 19.26 -6.57
CA VAL A 91 8.49 17.83 -6.88
C VAL A 91 7.46 17.46 -7.96
N PRO A 92 7.89 16.85 -9.09
CA PRO A 92 7.01 16.57 -10.21
C PRO A 92 5.95 15.53 -9.82
N MET A 93 4.69 15.76 -10.18
CA MET A 93 3.59 14.85 -9.83
C MET A 93 3.66 13.48 -10.51
N GLN A 94 4.39 13.42 -11.63
CA GLN A 94 4.62 12.24 -12.44
C GLN A 94 6.11 12.10 -12.68
N ALA A 95 6.61 10.88 -12.64
CA ALA A 95 7.98 10.55 -13.01
C ALA A 95 7.97 9.39 -14.00
N MET A 96 8.82 9.48 -15.02
CA MET A 96 9.08 8.34 -15.89
C MET A 96 9.78 7.26 -15.08
N THR A 97 9.22 6.05 -15.09
CA THR A 97 9.74 4.91 -14.34
C THR A 97 9.88 3.72 -15.28
N THR A 98 11.04 3.09 -15.23
CA THR A 98 11.36 1.90 -16.01
C THR A 98 11.55 0.71 -15.09
N TYR A 99 10.92 -0.42 -15.41
CA TYR A 99 11.05 -1.68 -14.72
C TYR A 99 11.82 -2.63 -15.60
N ARG A 100 12.95 -3.11 -15.11
CA ARG A 100 13.80 -4.08 -15.78
C ARG A 100 13.88 -5.36 -14.96
N ALA A 101 13.39 -6.46 -15.52
CA ALA A 101 13.56 -7.79 -14.96
C ALA A 101 14.79 -8.44 -15.60
N ASP A 102 15.79 -8.78 -14.78
CA ASP A 102 17.03 -9.43 -15.19
C ASP A 102 17.31 -10.68 -14.35
N GLU A 103 18.45 -11.34 -14.57
CA GLU A 103 18.90 -12.55 -13.83
C GLU A 103 19.02 -12.37 -12.32
N THR A 104 19.35 -11.17 -11.86
CA THR A 104 19.63 -10.87 -10.47
C THR A 104 18.41 -10.36 -9.71
N GLY A 105 17.50 -9.67 -10.40
CA GLY A 105 16.35 -9.08 -9.76
C GLY A 105 15.44 -8.25 -10.67
N LEU A 106 14.57 -7.49 -10.01
CA LEU A 106 13.77 -6.42 -10.59
C LEU A 106 14.43 -5.09 -10.25
N THR A 107 14.89 -4.37 -11.27
CA THR A 107 15.41 -3.01 -11.14
C THR A 107 14.34 -2.00 -11.54
N ILE A 108 14.07 -1.04 -10.66
CA ILE A 108 13.13 0.06 -10.88
C ILE A 108 13.96 1.33 -11.02
N VAL A 109 14.01 1.88 -12.23
CA VAL A 109 14.78 3.08 -12.56
C VAL A 109 13.84 4.28 -12.56
N TRP A 110 14.17 5.26 -11.72
CA TRP A 110 13.56 6.59 -11.67
C TRP A 110 14.52 7.61 -12.29
N PRO A 111 14.09 8.86 -12.54
CA PRO A 111 14.94 9.84 -13.21
C PRO A 111 16.24 10.18 -12.46
N HIS A 112 16.27 10.00 -11.14
CA HIS A 112 17.41 10.41 -10.29
C HIS A 112 17.93 9.31 -9.36
N TYR A 113 17.32 8.13 -9.36
CA TYR A 113 17.75 7.01 -8.53
C TYR A 113 17.21 5.70 -9.10
N GLU A 114 17.81 4.60 -8.70
CA GLU A 114 17.30 3.26 -9.00
C GLU A 114 17.09 2.47 -7.72
N THR A 115 16.22 1.48 -7.79
CA THR A 115 15.98 0.54 -6.71
C THR A 115 16.07 -0.87 -7.26
N ARG A 116 16.96 -1.67 -6.69
CA ARG A 116 17.15 -3.07 -7.10
C ARG A 116 16.53 -4.00 -6.08
N LEU A 117 15.67 -4.88 -6.55
CA LEU A 117 15.02 -5.91 -5.76
C LEU A 117 15.54 -7.27 -6.21
N ALA A 118 16.48 -7.82 -5.45
CA ALA A 118 16.98 -9.17 -5.70
C ALA A 118 15.83 -10.19 -5.61
N TRP A 119 15.83 -11.20 -6.48
CA TRP A 119 14.76 -12.22 -6.49
C TRP A 119 14.60 -12.93 -5.14
N ALA A 120 15.71 -13.22 -4.46
CA ALA A 120 15.72 -13.80 -3.11
C ALA A 120 15.05 -12.89 -2.05
N GLY A 121 15.00 -11.57 -2.30
CA GLY A 121 14.31 -10.60 -1.45
C GLY A 121 12.82 -10.48 -1.75
N VAL A 122 12.32 -11.09 -2.84
CA VAL A 122 10.90 -11.06 -3.20
C VAL A 122 10.18 -12.16 -2.46
N SER A 123 9.38 -11.78 -1.46
CA SER A 123 8.59 -12.73 -0.67
C SER A 123 7.39 -13.29 -1.46
N GLN A 124 6.75 -12.46 -2.29
CA GLN A 124 5.61 -12.84 -3.13
C GLN A 124 5.31 -11.78 -4.21
N ILE A 125 4.64 -12.19 -5.27
CA ILE A 125 3.98 -11.31 -6.25
C ILE A 125 2.47 -11.47 -6.11
N ALA A 126 1.76 -10.34 -5.95
CA ALA A 126 0.31 -10.33 -5.71
C ALA A 126 -0.39 -9.24 -6.52
N PRO A 127 -1.69 -9.38 -6.83
CA PRO A 127 -2.46 -8.33 -7.49
C PRO A 127 -2.69 -7.14 -6.56
N GLY A 128 -2.46 -5.94 -7.09
CA GLY A 128 -2.82 -4.65 -6.51
C GLY A 128 -3.95 -3.96 -7.27
N HIS A 129 -4.22 -2.70 -6.95
CA HIS A 129 -5.25 -1.93 -7.66
C HIS A 129 -4.71 -1.46 -9.03
N LYS A 130 -5.10 -2.14 -10.11
CA LYS A 130 -4.63 -1.88 -11.49
C LYS A 130 -3.09 -1.96 -11.62
N SER A 131 -2.46 -2.76 -10.77
CA SER A 131 -1.01 -2.93 -10.68
C SER A 131 -0.68 -4.33 -10.17
N TRP A 132 0.54 -4.77 -10.39
CA TRP A 132 1.14 -5.92 -9.70
C TRP A 132 2.00 -5.45 -8.55
N LEU A 133 2.03 -6.20 -7.46
CA LEU A 133 2.81 -5.89 -6.27
C LEU A 133 3.96 -6.89 -6.13
N PHE A 134 5.18 -6.39 -6.06
CA PHE A 134 6.38 -7.15 -5.72
C PHE A 134 6.69 -6.88 -4.25
N ILE A 135 6.41 -7.86 -3.40
CA ILE A 135 6.39 -7.67 -1.95
C ILE A 135 7.68 -8.22 -1.37
N GLY A 136 8.51 -7.34 -0.83
CA GLY A 136 9.70 -7.68 -0.06
C GLY A 136 9.43 -7.72 1.45
N PRO A 137 10.47 -7.86 2.28
CA PRO A 137 10.33 -7.98 3.73
C PRO A 137 9.78 -6.72 4.42
N VAL A 138 10.14 -5.53 3.92
CA VAL A 138 9.81 -4.24 4.56
C VAL A 138 8.87 -3.39 3.70
N GLN A 139 8.84 -3.63 2.39
CA GLN A 139 8.15 -2.77 1.44
C GLN A 139 7.59 -3.56 0.26
N ALA A 140 6.54 -3.00 -0.34
CA ALA A 140 5.96 -3.49 -1.57
C ALA A 140 6.20 -2.46 -2.67
N PHE A 141 6.75 -2.93 -3.79
CA PHE A 141 6.83 -2.17 -5.03
C PHE A 141 5.63 -2.52 -5.89
N PHE A 142 5.18 -1.59 -6.71
CA PHE A 142 4.06 -1.82 -7.61
C PHE A 142 4.49 -1.61 -9.06
N LEU A 143 3.90 -2.34 -9.99
CA LEU A 143 4.08 -2.22 -11.43
C LEU A 143 2.70 -2.01 -12.06
N PRO A 144 2.40 -0.80 -12.57
CA PRO A 144 1.11 -0.52 -13.19
C PRO A 144 0.83 -1.41 -14.41
N VAL A 145 -0.37 -1.97 -14.51
CA VAL A 145 -0.76 -2.82 -15.66
C VAL A 145 -0.75 -2.02 -16.98
N ARG A 146 -0.98 -0.71 -16.92
CA ARG A 146 -0.95 0.17 -18.11
C ARG A 146 0.44 0.31 -18.75
N PHE A 147 1.50 -0.23 -18.15
CA PHE A 147 2.85 -0.20 -18.73
C PHE A 147 3.05 -1.28 -19.79
N PHE A 148 2.17 -2.28 -19.83
CA PHE A 148 2.19 -3.31 -20.84
C PHE A 148 1.37 -2.88 -22.06
N ALA A 149 1.91 -3.14 -23.25
CA ALA A 149 1.22 -2.85 -24.50
C ALA A 149 -0.08 -3.66 -24.65
N ASP A 150 -0.04 -4.92 -24.18
CA ASP A 150 -1.17 -5.84 -24.23
C ASP A 150 -1.10 -6.88 -23.08
N PRO A 151 -2.19 -7.65 -22.86
CA PRO A 151 -2.22 -8.70 -21.83
C PRO A 151 -1.23 -9.85 -22.04
N ALA A 152 -0.76 -10.09 -23.28
CA ALA A 152 0.20 -11.14 -23.57
C ALA A 152 1.61 -10.72 -23.11
N ALA A 153 2.01 -9.47 -23.36
CA ALA A 153 3.22 -8.86 -22.85
C ALA A 153 3.24 -8.82 -21.32
N GLU A 154 2.11 -8.47 -20.69
CA GLU A 154 1.92 -8.56 -19.24
C GLU A 154 2.19 -9.99 -18.73
N THR A 155 1.55 -10.98 -19.36
CA THR A 155 1.67 -12.39 -18.96
C THR A 155 3.08 -12.92 -19.13
N ALA A 156 3.75 -12.59 -20.24
CA ALA A 156 5.12 -13.00 -20.51
C ALA A 156 6.11 -12.41 -19.49
N PHE A 157 5.97 -11.12 -19.17
CA PHE A 157 6.79 -10.45 -18.17
C PHE A 157 6.59 -11.05 -16.78
N LEU A 158 5.34 -11.30 -16.37
CA LEU A 158 5.04 -11.86 -15.06
C LEU A 158 5.48 -13.33 -14.95
N ARG A 159 5.36 -14.11 -16.02
CA ARG A 159 5.89 -15.48 -16.05
C ARG A 159 7.40 -15.49 -15.87
N ALA A 160 8.12 -14.63 -16.60
CA ALA A 160 9.56 -14.49 -16.44
C ALA A 160 9.95 -14.08 -15.00
N CYS A 161 9.21 -13.15 -14.38
CA CYS A 161 9.41 -12.79 -12.97
C CYS A 161 9.11 -13.97 -12.03
N PHE A 162 7.98 -14.66 -12.24
CA PHE A 162 7.54 -15.77 -11.40
C PHE A 162 8.52 -16.93 -11.42
N ASP A 163 9.07 -17.28 -12.59
CA ASP A 163 10.02 -18.37 -12.76
C ASP A 163 11.31 -18.17 -11.95
N ARG A 164 11.66 -16.90 -11.67
CA ARG A 164 12.84 -16.49 -10.90
C ARG A 164 12.64 -16.45 -9.40
N LEU A 165 11.40 -16.55 -8.92
CA LEU A 165 11.10 -16.61 -7.50
C LEU A 165 11.56 -17.93 -6.89
N ASP A 166 12.00 -17.87 -5.64
CA ASP A 166 12.24 -19.05 -4.83
C ASP A 166 10.96 -19.88 -4.65
N PRO A 167 11.06 -21.21 -4.44
CA PRO A 167 9.88 -22.08 -4.30
C PRO A 167 8.88 -21.62 -3.23
N ALA A 168 9.37 -21.09 -2.10
CA ALA A 168 8.52 -20.56 -1.05
C ALA A 168 7.76 -19.29 -1.49
N ALA A 169 8.41 -18.43 -2.29
CA ALA A 169 7.79 -17.23 -2.83
C ALA A 169 6.77 -17.56 -3.93
N LYS A 170 7.06 -18.55 -4.79
CA LYS A 170 6.08 -19.10 -5.75
C LYS A 170 4.83 -19.60 -5.04
N THR A 171 5.01 -20.36 -3.95
CA THR A 171 3.91 -20.90 -3.13
C THR A 171 3.03 -19.81 -2.50
N ARG A 172 3.62 -18.67 -2.11
CA ARG A 172 2.85 -17.52 -1.59
C ARG A 172 2.17 -16.70 -2.69
N SER A 173 2.70 -16.73 -3.91
CA SER A 173 2.20 -15.97 -5.08
C SER A 173 1.04 -16.69 -5.80
N LYS A 174 0.07 -17.21 -5.04
CA LYS A 174 -1.02 -18.08 -5.54
C LYS A 174 -1.90 -17.39 -6.58
N ASP A 175 -2.23 -16.12 -6.35
CA ASP A 175 -3.05 -15.33 -7.26
C ASP A 175 -2.39 -15.15 -8.63
N LEU A 176 -1.05 -15.01 -8.64
CA LEU A 176 -0.30 -14.95 -9.89
C LEU A 176 -0.24 -16.32 -10.56
N ALA A 177 0.05 -17.38 -9.81
CA ALA A 177 0.08 -18.75 -10.34
C ALA A 177 -1.26 -19.14 -10.99
N ALA A 178 -2.39 -18.79 -10.37
CA ALA A 178 -3.73 -19.03 -10.90
C ALA A 178 -4.04 -18.26 -12.19
N ARG A 179 -3.36 -17.13 -12.44
CA ARG A 179 -3.49 -16.36 -13.69
C ARG A 179 -2.58 -16.89 -14.80
N LEU A 180 -1.45 -17.51 -14.44
CA LEU A 180 -0.47 -18.04 -15.39
C LEU A 180 -0.79 -19.47 -15.85
N GLY A 181 -1.54 -20.24 -15.06
CA GLY A 181 -2.05 -21.56 -15.42
C GLY A 181 -3.29 -21.48 -16.29
#